data_AF-A0AA41BX07-F1
#
_entry.id   AF-A0AA41BX07-F1
#
_cell.length_a   1.000
_cell.length_b   1.000
_cell.length_c   1.000
_cell.angle_alpha   90.00
_cell.angle_beta   90.00
_cell.angle_gamma   90.00
#
_symmetry.space_group_name_H-M   'P 1'
#
loop_
_entity.id
_entity.type
_entity.pdbx_description
1 polymer ?
#
loop_
_entity_poly.entity_id
_entity_poly.type
_entity_poly.pdbx_seq_one_letter_code
_entity_poly.pdbx_strand_id
1 'polypeptide(L)'
;MSDINNPCVSCGACCAYFRVSFYWAESEEAGGVVPQALTEQITPFLSCMQGTNARSPRCVALEGEIGQSVSCSIYLNRPTPCHEFDQSGLNGVTNEACDRARARYGLPPLVEAISLATCVI
;
A
#
# COMPACT_ATOMS: atom_id res chain seq x y z
N MET A 1 -9.42 -11.57 -22.31
CA MET A 1 -8.38 -11.23 -21.31
C MET A 1 -8.93 -10.10 -20.48
N SER A 2 -9.28 -10.35 -19.21
CA SER A 2 -9.55 -9.26 -18.27
C SER A 2 -8.22 -8.52 -18.08
N ASP A 3 -8.13 -7.32 -18.64
CA ASP A 3 -7.00 -6.42 -18.40
C ASP A 3 -6.79 -6.33 -16.89
N ILE A 4 -5.65 -6.83 -16.43
CA ILE A 4 -5.23 -6.81 -15.03
C ILE A 4 -4.85 -5.36 -14.72
N ASN A 5 -5.86 -4.50 -14.60
CA ASN A 5 -5.68 -3.14 -14.13
C ASN A 5 -5.39 -3.26 -12.64
N ASN A 6 -4.13 -3.05 -12.23
CA ASN A 6 -3.72 -3.13 -10.84
C ASN A 6 -4.48 -2.05 -10.03
N PRO A 7 -5.46 -2.41 -9.18
CA PRO A 7 -6.25 -1.41 -8.45
C PRO A 7 -5.41 -0.62 -7.44
N CYS A 8 -4.20 -1.07 -7.13
CA CYS A 8 -3.29 -0.33 -6.25
C CYS A 8 -2.77 0.95 -6.89
N VAL A 9 -2.60 1.00 -8.22
CA VAL A 9 -2.13 2.22 -8.93
C VAL A 9 -3.22 3.28 -9.12
N SER A 10 -4.47 2.95 -8.80
CA SER A 10 -5.60 3.89 -8.81
C SER A 10 -6.15 4.21 -7.42
N CYS A 11 -5.70 3.53 -6.34
CA CYS A 11 -6.21 3.78 -4.99
C CYS A 11 -5.24 4.44 -4.02
N GLY A 12 -4.00 3.94 -3.86
CA GLY A 12 -3.02 4.47 -2.89
C GLY A 12 -3.39 4.37 -1.41
N ALA A 13 -4.51 3.72 -1.06
CA ALA A 13 -5.07 3.74 0.30
C ALA A 13 -4.11 3.14 1.35
N CYS A 14 -3.49 1.99 1.07
CA CYS A 14 -2.58 1.33 2.01
C CYS A 14 -1.37 2.20 2.36
N CYS A 15 -0.80 2.90 1.37
CA CYS A 15 0.35 3.81 1.53
C CYS A 15 0.02 5.04 2.39
N ALA A 16 -1.25 5.37 2.57
CA ALA A 16 -1.71 6.46 3.41
C ALA A 16 -2.45 5.99 4.68
N TYR A 17 -2.61 4.68 4.88
CA TYR A 17 -3.32 4.15 6.03
C TYR A 17 -2.40 3.52 7.07
N PHE A 18 -1.35 2.80 6.64
CA PHE A 18 -0.50 2.01 7.53
C PHE A 18 0.81 2.73 7.86
N ARG A 19 1.33 2.45 9.07
CA ARG A 19 2.75 2.67 9.36
C ARG A 19 3.55 1.54 8.72
N VAL A 20 4.44 1.87 7.79
CA VAL A 20 5.25 0.89 7.08
C VAL A 20 6.53 0.63 7.88
N SER A 21 6.43 -0.16 8.94
CA SER A 21 7.57 -0.56 9.78
C SER A 21 8.25 -1.82 9.25
N PHE A 22 9.57 -1.83 9.22
CA PHE A 22 10.38 -2.92 8.66
C PHE A 22 11.72 -3.04 9.40
N TYR A 23 12.49 -4.10 9.15
CA TYR A 23 13.76 -4.32 9.84
C TYR A 23 14.79 -3.26 9.39
N TRP A 24 15.49 -2.63 10.33
CA TRP A 24 16.41 -1.53 10.00
C TRP A 24 17.44 -1.89 8.93
N ALA A 25 17.83 -3.17 8.83
CA ALA A 25 18.84 -3.60 7.86
C ALA A 25 18.35 -3.68 6.40
N GLU A 26 17.05 -3.49 6.14
CA GLU A 26 16.54 -3.38 4.77
C GLU A 26 16.90 -2.03 4.12
N SER A 27 17.37 -1.07 4.92
CA SER A 27 17.90 0.21 4.44
C SER A 27 19.24 0.07 3.72
N GLU A 28 19.48 0.93 2.71
CA GLU A 28 20.75 1.04 1.98
C GLU A 28 21.97 1.22 2.90
N GLU A 29 21.86 1.99 4.00
CA GLU A 29 22.98 2.19 4.94
C GLU A 29 23.43 0.91 5.65
N ALA A 30 22.54 -0.09 5.70
CA ALA A 30 22.78 -1.37 6.35
C ALA A 30 22.97 -2.52 5.34
N GLY A 31 23.09 -2.20 4.04
CA GLY A 31 23.29 -3.16 2.96
C GLY A 31 22.00 -3.67 2.30
N GLY A 32 20.85 -3.12 2.65
CA GLY A 32 19.58 -3.36 1.97
C GLY A 32 19.37 -2.46 0.74
N VAL A 33 18.12 -2.32 0.31
CA VAL A 33 17.75 -1.59 -0.92
C VAL A 33 16.83 -0.39 -0.68
N VAL A 34 16.32 -0.22 0.54
CA VAL A 34 15.35 0.83 0.86
C VAL A 34 16.09 2.16 1.06
N PRO A 35 15.75 3.24 0.33
CA PRO A 35 16.51 4.49 0.42
C PRO A 35 16.41 5.12 1.80
N GLN A 36 17.54 5.23 2.49
CA GLN A 36 17.59 5.73 3.88
C GLN A 36 17.00 7.14 4.02
N ALA A 37 17.16 7.99 3.00
CA ALA A 37 16.63 9.35 3.01
C ALA A 37 15.09 9.41 3.18
N LEU A 38 14.38 8.32 2.89
CA LEU A 38 12.92 8.19 2.99
C LEU A 38 12.49 7.37 4.21
N THR A 39 13.40 7.03 5.12
CA THR A 39 13.12 6.22 6.32
C THR A 39 13.28 7.06 7.59
N GLU A 40 12.64 6.63 8.67
CA GLU A 40 12.82 7.14 10.01
C GLU A 40 13.08 5.98 10.97
N GLN A 41 14.04 6.15 11.88
CA GLN A 41 14.36 5.13 12.88
C GLN A 41 13.32 5.16 14.01
N ILE A 42 12.76 4.01 14.35
CA ILE A 42 11.76 3.86 15.43
C ILE A 42 12.39 3.27 16.68
N THR A 43 13.20 2.22 16.51
CA THR A 43 14.00 1.60 17.56
C THR A 43 15.37 1.21 16.97
N PRO A 44 16.31 0.70 17.78
CA PRO A 44 17.57 0.18 17.25
C PRO A 44 17.41 -0.93 16.20
N PHE A 45 16.26 -1.63 16.19
CA PHE A 45 16.01 -2.76 15.28
C PHE A 45 14.92 -2.52 14.24
N LEU A 46 14.18 -1.41 14.34
CA LEU A 46 13.06 -1.11 13.45
C LEU A 46 13.18 0.30 12.89
N SER A 47 12.96 0.39 11.59
CA SER A 47 12.72 1.65 10.89
C SER A 47 11.32 1.65 10.30
N CYS A 48 10.84 2.80 9.85
CA CYS A 48 9.66 2.85 8.98
C CYS A 48 9.83 3.87 7.86
N MET A 49 8.95 3.81 6.87
CA MET A 49 8.89 4.85 5.84
C MET A 49 8.43 6.17 6.45
N GLN A 50 9.11 7.27 6.12
CA GLN A 50 8.78 8.61 6.57
C GLN A 50 7.33 8.99 6.21
N GLY A 51 6.71 9.74 7.11
CA GLY A 51 5.32 10.19 6.99
C GLY A 51 4.31 9.13 7.41
N THR A 52 4.75 7.89 7.66
CA THR A 52 3.84 6.81 8.07
C THR A 52 3.75 6.65 9.59
N ASN A 53 4.71 7.16 10.37
CA ASN A 53 4.67 7.20 11.83
C ASN A 53 3.88 8.40 12.38
N ALA A 54 2.66 8.59 11.89
CA ALA A 54 1.80 9.72 12.26
C ALA A 54 0.35 9.26 12.52
N ARG A 55 -0.46 10.09 13.18
CA ARG A 55 -1.90 9.83 13.40
C ARG A 55 -2.69 9.73 12.07
N SER A 56 -2.24 10.46 11.06
CA SER A 56 -2.73 10.38 9.69
C SER A 56 -1.56 10.04 8.77
N PRO A 57 -1.25 8.75 8.58
CA PRO A 57 -0.13 8.32 7.76
C PRO A 57 -0.23 8.85 6.32
N ARG A 58 0.91 9.17 5.73
CA ARG A 58 1.06 9.30 4.28
C ARG A 58 2.52 9.05 3.96
N CYS A 59 2.82 7.91 3.32
CA CYS A 59 4.17 7.60 2.91
C CYS A 59 4.73 8.69 2.00
N VAL A 60 5.94 9.18 2.30
CA VAL A 60 6.61 10.21 1.49
C VAL A 60 6.87 9.75 0.05
N ALA A 61 6.99 8.43 -0.18
CA ALA A 61 7.18 7.85 -1.51
C ALA A 61 5.87 7.69 -2.31
N LEU A 62 4.71 8.01 -1.73
CA LEU A 62 3.43 7.98 -2.43
C LEU A 62 3.26 9.25 -3.26
N GLU A 63 3.30 9.09 -4.57
CA GLU A 63 3.02 10.12 -5.55
C GLU A 63 1.56 10.05 -6.01
N GLY A 64 1.02 11.20 -6.42
CA GLY A 64 -0.35 11.30 -6.92
C GLY A 64 -1.42 11.41 -5.83
N GLU A 65 -2.68 11.22 -6.26
CA GLU A 65 -3.87 11.45 -5.45
C GLU A 65 -4.60 10.15 -5.14
N ILE A 66 -4.89 9.95 -3.85
CA ILE A 66 -5.57 8.76 -3.33
C ILE A 66 -6.95 8.65 -3.99
N GLY A 67 -7.27 7.46 -4.49
CA GLY A 67 -8.53 7.19 -5.17
C GLY A 67 -8.60 7.64 -6.63
N GLN A 68 -7.52 8.23 -7.18
CA GLN A 68 -7.45 8.64 -8.57
C GLN A 68 -6.34 7.89 -9.32
N SER A 69 -5.10 8.38 -9.17
CA SER A 69 -3.91 7.83 -9.81
C SER A 69 -2.71 8.07 -8.91
N VAL A 70 -2.00 7.00 -8.61
CA VAL A 70 -0.86 7.00 -7.70
C VAL A 70 0.28 6.15 -8.23
N SER A 71 1.49 6.48 -7.78
CA SER A 71 2.71 5.69 -8.00
C SER A 71 3.53 5.66 -6.72
N CYS A 72 4.44 4.67 -6.64
CA CYS A 72 5.48 4.66 -5.62
C CYS A 72 6.80 5.06 -6.29
N SER A 73 7.42 6.15 -5.82
CA SER A 73 8.69 6.65 -6.37
C SER A 73 9.86 5.69 -6.19
N ILE A 74 9.72 4.69 -5.31
CA ILE A 74 10.72 3.67 -5.00
C ILE A 74 10.20 2.24 -5.22
N TYR A 75 9.28 2.01 -6.17
CA TYR A 75 8.56 0.74 -6.33
C TYR A 75 9.46 -0.53 -6.33
N LEU A 76 10.64 -0.45 -6.94
CA LEU A 76 11.62 -1.56 -7.01
C LEU A 76 12.44 -1.72 -5.73
N ASN A 77 12.51 -0.68 -4.90
CA ASN A 77 13.31 -0.55 -3.70
C ASN A 77 12.42 -0.50 -2.43
N ARG A 78 11.22 -1.09 -2.52
CA ARG A 78 10.25 -1.08 -1.42
C ARG A 78 10.72 -1.98 -0.28
N PRO A 79 10.39 -1.65 0.99
CA PRO A 79 10.63 -2.55 2.09
C PRO A 79 9.72 -3.78 1.99
N THR A 80 10.11 -4.86 2.66
CA THR A 80 9.44 -6.17 2.67
C THR A 80 7.93 -6.07 2.94
N PRO A 81 7.44 -5.31 3.95
CA PRO A 81 6.00 -5.18 4.20
C PRO A 81 5.21 -4.59 3.02
N CYS A 82 5.83 -3.80 2.15
CA CYS A 82 5.17 -3.27 0.96
C CYS A 82 5.18 -4.26 -0.21
N HIS A 83 6.14 -5.19 -0.25
CA HIS A 83 6.19 -6.26 -1.26
C HIS A 83 5.23 -7.40 -0.93
N GLU A 84 5.10 -7.75 0.34
CA GLU A 84 4.29 -8.88 0.81
C GLU A 84 2.82 -8.51 1.06
N PHE A 85 2.46 -7.23 0.97
CA PHE A 85 1.08 -6.81 1.20
C PHE A 85 0.22 -7.01 -0.05
N ASP A 86 -0.65 -8.02 0.01
CA ASP A 86 -1.60 -8.32 -1.06
C ASP A 86 -2.83 -7.41 -1.03
N GLN A 87 -3.34 -7.05 -2.21
CA GLN A 87 -4.64 -6.40 -2.33
C GLN A 87 -5.79 -7.36 -2.00
N SER A 88 -6.91 -6.84 -1.52
CA SER A 88 -8.12 -7.65 -1.35
C SER A 88 -8.59 -8.21 -2.69
N GLY A 89 -8.99 -9.48 -2.71
CA GLY A 89 -9.43 -10.20 -3.90
C GLY A 89 -8.32 -10.84 -4.72
N LEU A 90 -7.04 -10.64 -4.37
CA LEU A 90 -5.95 -11.34 -5.06
C LEU A 90 -6.13 -12.85 -4.88
N ASN A 91 -6.14 -13.59 -5.99
CA ASN A 91 -6.40 -15.03 -6.01
C ASN A 91 -7.72 -15.44 -5.33
N GLY A 92 -8.72 -14.56 -5.33
CA GLY A 92 -10.01 -14.81 -4.68
C GLY A 92 -9.99 -14.73 -3.15
N VAL A 93 -8.88 -14.24 -2.56
CA VAL A 93 -8.72 -14.11 -1.11
C VAL A 93 -8.99 -12.67 -0.69
N THR A 94 -9.95 -12.49 0.22
CA THR A 94 -10.23 -11.19 0.82
C THR A 94 -9.10 -10.77 1.76
N ASN A 95 -8.66 -9.51 1.66
CA ASN A 95 -7.75 -8.89 2.61
C ASN A 95 -8.46 -7.76 3.34
N GLU A 96 -8.97 -8.04 4.54
CA GLU A 96 -9.69 -7.06 5.37
C GLU A 96 -8.84 -5.83 5.73
N ALA A 97 -7.51 -5.97 5.81
CA ALA A 97 -6.63 -4.84 6.06
C ALA A 97 -6.63 -3.87 4.86
N CYS A 98 -6.60 -4.40 3.63
CA CYS A 98 -6.74 -3.61 2.42
C CYS A 98 -8.10 -2.91 2.37
N ASP A 99 -9.19 -3.63 2.63
CA ASP A 99 -10.55 -3.07 2.60
C ASP A 99 -10.75 -1.99 3.67
N ARG A 100 -10.20 -2.16 4.88
CA ARG A 100 -10.21 -1.14 5.93
C ARG A 100 -9.43 0.11 5.53
N ALA A 101 -8.28 -0.05 4.87
CA ALA A 101 -7.52 1.09 4.35
C ALA A 101 -8.32 1.85 3.30
N ARG A 102 -8.94 1.14 2.35
CA ARG A 102 -9.82 1.71 1.33
C ARG A 102 -11.00 2.47 1.93
N ALA A 103 -11.67 1.88 2.92
CA ALA A 103 -12.82 2.49 3.58
C ALA A 103 -12.48 3.82 4.28
N ARG A 104 -11.28 3.98 4.87
CA ARG A 104 -10.83 5.27 5.45
C ARG A 104 -10.84 6.40 4.42
N TYR A 105 -10.59 6.07 3.16
CA TYR A 105 -10.54 7.02 2.04
C TYR A 105 -11.83 7.04 1.22
N GLY A 106 -12.92 6.45 1.71
CA GLY A 106 -14.21 6.42 1.01
C GLY A 106 -14.22 5.56 -0.25
N LEU A 107 -13.25 4.64 -0.39
CA LEU A 107 -13.15 3.74 -1.54
C LEU A 107 -13.92 2.44 -1.26
N PRO A 108 -14.68 1.91 -2.24
CA PRO A 108 -15.43 0.66 -2.07
C PRO A 108 -14.49 -0.55 -1.93
N PRO A 109 -14.91 -1.67 -1.32
CA PRO A 109 -14.10 -2.90 -1.32
C PRO A 109 -13.83 -3.41 -2.74
N LEU A 110 -12.72 -4.12 -2.94
CA LEU A 110 -12.35 -4.62 -4.28
C LEU A 110 -13.20 -5.83 -4.73
N VAL A 111 -13.69 -6.62 -3.78
CA VAL A 111 -14.41 -7.88 -4.03
C VAL A 111 -15.94 -7.75 -4.12
N GLU A 112 -16.48 -6.53 -4.23
CA GLU A 112 -17.93 -6.31 -4.47
C GLU A 112 -18.26 -5.76 -5.87
N ALA A 113 -17.43 -6.05 -6.87
CA ALA A 113 -17.71 -5.71 -8.28
C ALA A 113 -18.14 -6.93 -9.13
N ILE A 114 -18.67 -7.98 -8.52
CA ILE A 114 -19.65 -8.87 -9.17
C ILE A 114 -21.02 -8.51 -8.61
N SER A 115 -21.46 -7.28 -8.90
CA SER A 115 -22.90 -7.01 -8.88
C SER A 115 -23.53 -7.94 -9.90
N LEU A 116 -24.45 -8.77 -9.43
CA LEU A 116 -25.37 -9.57 -10.22
C LEU A 116 -26.13 -8.67 -11.22
N ALA A 117 -25.51 -8.31 -12.33
CA ALA A 117 -26.19 -7.76 -13.50
C ALA A 117 -26.81 -8.90 -14.35
N THR A 118 -27.47 -9.84 -13.67
CA THR A 118 -28.35 -10.83 -14.30
C THR A 118 -29.70 -10.80 -13.58
N CYS A 119 -30.31 -9.62 -13.56
CA CYS A 119 -31.74 -9.46 -13.27
C CYS A 119 -32.36 -8.53 -14.32
N VAL A 120 -32.13 -8.83 -15.60
CA VAL A 120 -32.85 -8.34 -16.79
C VAL A 120 -32.54 -9.42 -17.84
N ILE A 121 -33.39 -10.37 -18.26
CA ILE A 121 -34.81 -10.43 -18.60
C ILE A 121 -35.29 -11.87 -18.35
#